data_AF-A0A937QAX0-F1
#
_entry.id   AF-A0A937QAX0-F1
#
_cell.length_a   1.000
_cell.length_b   1.000
_cell.length_c   1.000
_cell.angle_alpha   90.00
_cell.angle_beta   90.00
_cell.angle_gamma   90.00
#
_symmetry.space_group_name_H-M   'P 1'
#
loop_
_entity.id
_entity.type
_entity.pdbx_description
1 polymer ?
#
loop_
_entity_poly.entity_id
_entity_poly.type
_entity_poly.pdbx_seq_one_letter_code
_entity_poly.pdbx_strand_id
1 'polypeptide(L)'
;MWERSLRNKVPFFPRVRSILYQKFKDNKGESILAQIMTTKEIAKYLKLHHITICKLSKEGKIPAIQIGRVWRFDKEVIDEWIARG
;
A
#
# COMPACT_ATOMS: atom_id res chain seq x y z
N MET A 1 -33.18 -9.04 17.95
CA MET A 1 -33.91 -8.87 16.68
C MET A 1 -34.02 -7.37 16.47
N TRP A 2 -33.26 -6.66 15.66
CA TRP A 2 -32.40 -6.90 14.49
C TRP A 2 -31.33 -5.77 14.55
N GLU A 3 -30.06 -5.83 14.19
CA GLU A 3 -29.24 -6.74 13.41
C GLU A 3 -27.78 -6.45 13.79
N ARG A 4 -27.04 -7.48 14.20
CA ARG A 4 -25.57 -7.48 14.25
C ARG A 4 -25.02 -7.45 12.82
N SER A 5 -24.93 -6.29 12.19
CA SER A 5 -24.11 -6.05 10.97
C SER A 5 -24.27 -4.56 10.66
N LEU A 6 -23.25 -3.70 10.71
CA LEU A 6 -22.19 -3.62 9.71
C LEU A 6 -21.04 -2.75 10.26
N ARG A 7 -19.85 -3.35 10.38
CA ARG A 7 -18.57 -2.62 10.34
C ARG A 7 -18.44 -1.93 8.99
N ASN A 8 -17.87 -0.72 8.98
CA ASN A 8 -17.47 0.08 7.81
C ASN A 8 -18.60 0.59 6.91
N LYS A 9 -18.84 1.91 6.93
CA LYS A 9 -19.05 2.73 5.72
C LYS A 9 -19.07 4.23 6.06
N VAL A 10 -18.00 4.91 5.61
CA VAL A 10 -17.81 6.32 5.19
C VAL A 10 -18.60 7.47 5.86
N PRO A 11 -17.94 8.59 6.23
CA PRO A 11 -18.62 9.77 6.76
C PRO A 11 -19.38 10.57 5.67
N PHE A 12 -20.52 11.12 6.10
CA PHE A 12 -21.47 11.89 5.29
C PHE A 12 -20.98 13.34 5.10
N PHE A 13 -20.52 13.69 3.90
CA PHE A 13 -20.26 15.09 3.52
C PHE A 13 -21.34 15.60 2.56
N PRO A 14 -22.17 16.58 2.96
CA PRO A 14 -23.10 17.23 2.07
C PRO A 14 -22.38 18.35 1.31
N ARG A 15 -22.52 18.36 -0.02
CA ARG A 15 -22.45 19.54 -0.92
C ARG A 15 -21.27 19.75 -1.88
N VAL A 16 -20.36 18.79 -2.09
CA VAL A 16 -19.49 18.83 -3.31
C VAL A 16 -19.68 17.55 -4.11
N ARG A 17 -20.39 17.70 -5.23
CA ARG A 17 -20.99 16.61 -6.00
C ARG A 17 -20.04 16.14 -7.13
N SER A 18 -19.93 14.81 -7.23
CA SER A 18 -19.57 13.95 -8.36
C SER A 18 -18.16 13.92 -8.97
N ILE A 19 -17.45 15.03 -9.18
CA ILE A 19 -16.25 14.96 -10.06
C ILE A 19 -15.03 14.29 -9.40
N LEU A 20 -14.82 14.57 -8.11
CA LEU A 20 -13.67 14.03 -7.36
C LEU A 20 -13.84 12.54 -7.03
N TYR A 21 -15.08 12.07 -6.94
CA TYR A 21 -15.35 10.67 -6.60
C TYR A 21 -15.23 9.74 -7.82
N GLN A 22 -15.52 10.25 -9.02
CA GLN A 22 -15.48 9.46 -10.24
C GLN A 22 -14.03 9.12 -10.63
N LYS A 23 -13.12 10.10 -10.55
CA LYS A 23 -11.71 9.91 -10.89
C LYS A 23 -10.95 8.97 -9.94
N PHE A 24 -11.47 8.74 -8.75
CA PHE A 24 -10.89 7.81 -7.77
C PHE A 24 -11.30 6.35 -8.02
N LYS A 25 -12.26 6.09 -8.91
CA LYS A 25 -12.86 4.76 -9.12
C LYS A 25 -12.39 4.02 -10.38
N ASP A 26 -11.68 4.70 -11.29
CA ASP A 26 -11.40 4.19 -12.64
C ASP A 26 -10.00 3.59 -12.84
N ASN A 27 -9.21 3.34 -11.78
CA ASN A 27 -8.00 2.53 -11.90
C ASN A 27 -7.98 1.40 -10.85
N LYS A 28 -8.38 0.22 -11.34
CA LYS A 28 -8.34 -1.12 -10.73
C LYS A 28 -9.05 -1.29 -9.39
N GLY A 29 -10.18 -1.99 -9.45
CA GLY A 29 -10.86 -2.59 -8.31
C GLY A 29 -10.11 -3.78 -7.70
N GLU A 30 -8.93 -3.54 -7.13
CA GLU A 30 -8.38 -4.38 -6.06
C GLU A 30 -7.82 -3.46 -4.97
N SER A 31 -8.38 -3.62 -3.77
CA SER A 31 -8.06 -2.91 -2.52
C SER A 31 -6.72 -2.17 -2.46
N ILE A 32 -6.76 -0.84 -2.50
CA ILE A 32 -5.65 0.12 -2.28
C ILE A 32 -4.92 -0.02 -0.92
N LEU A 33 -5.27 -1.01 -0.11
CA LEU A 33 -4.63 -1.36 1.18
C LEU A 33 -4.04 -2.77 1.19
N ALA A 34 -4.28 -3.59 0.14
CA ALA A 34 -3.96 -5.01 0.16
C ALA A 34 -2.54 -5.37 -0.31
N GLN A 35 -1.81 -4.44 -0.93
CA GLN A 35 -0.49 -4.72 -1.55
C GLN A 35 0.69 -4.08 -0.81
N ILE A 36 0.43 -3.38 0.30
CA ILE A 36 1.46 -2.74 1.11
C ILE A 36 2.09 -3.77 2.06
N MET A 37 3.35 -4.10 1.83
CA MET A 37 4.16 -4.99 2.66
C MET A 37 4.97 -4.21 3.71
N THR A 38 5.20 -4.87 4.85
CA THR A 38 6.17 -4.44 5.87
C THR A 38 7.60 -4.82 5.49
N THR A 39 8.59 -4.23 6.18
CA THR A 39 10.01 -4.60 6.04
C THR A 39 10.27 -6.09 6.29
N LYS A 40 9.49 -6.75 7.17
CA LYS A 40 9.64 -8.18 7.46
C LYS A 40 9.11 -9.05 6.32
N GLU A 41 8.01 -8.65 5.70
CA GLU A 41 7.40 -9.39 4.59
C GLU A 41 8.27 -9.30 3.34
N ILE A 42 8.75 -8.11 3.00
CA ILE A 42 9.64 -7.96 1.85
C ILE A 42 11.00 -8.65 2.06
N ALA A 43 11.50 -8.67 3.30
CA ALA A 43 12.69 -9.43 3.64
C ALA A 43 12.51 -10.93 3.35
N LYS A 44 11.35 -11.50 3.70
CA LYS A 44 11.02 -12.89 3.35
C LYS A 44 10.85 -13.08 1.84
N TYR A 45 10.21 -12.13 1.16
CA TYR A 45 9.94 -12.19 -0.27
C TYR A 45 11.24 -12.16 -1.10
N LEU A 46 12.14 -11.23 -0.82
CA LEU A 46 13.46 -11.13 -1.48
C LEU A 46 14.49 -12.13 -0.92
N LYS A 47 14.14 -12.91 0.11
CA LYS A 47 15.05 -13.78 0.87
C LYS A 47 16.29 -13.04 1.40
N LEU A 48 16.11 -11.78 1.80
CA LEU A 48 17.15 -10.92 2.37
C LEU A 48 16.92 -10.66 3.86
N HIS A 49 17.99 -10.28 4.56
CA HIS A 49 17.87 -9.85 5.94
C HIS A 49 17.21 -8.47 6.05
N HIS A 50 16.33 -8.27 7.05
CA HIS A 50 15.58 -7.01 7.24
C HIS A 50 16.50 -5.78 7.43
N ILE A 51 17.69 -5.96 8.01
CA ILE A 51 18.69 -4.89 8.13
C ILE A 51 19.16 -4.44 6.75
N THR A 52 19.39 -5.38 5.84
CA THR A 52 19.81 -5.09 4.46
C THR A 52 18.71 -4.33 3.73
N ILE A 53 17.45 -4.75 3.84
CA ILE A 53 16.31 -4.02 3.28
C ILE A 53 16.26 -2.59 3.81
N CYS A 54 16.44 -2.38 5.13
CA CYS A 54 16.45 -1.05 5.72
C CYS A 54 17.59 -0.16 5.17
N LYS A 55 18.79 -0.73 5.00
CA LYS A 55 19.92 -0.03 4.37
C LYS A 55 19.62 0.33 2.91
N LEU A 56 19.15 -0.63 2.11
CA LEU A 56 18.81 -0.43 0.71
C LEU A 56 17.66 0.58 0.51
N SER A 57 16.70 0.60 1.43
CA SER A 57 15.61 1.59 1.43
C SER A 57 16.15 2.99 1.73
N LYS A 58 17.08 3.12 2.69
CA LYS A 58 17.76 4.39 2.98
C LYS A 58 18.65 4.87 1.84
N GLU A 59 19.30 3.95 1.13
CA GLU A 59 20.11 4.25 -0.05
C GLU A 59 19.26 4.55 -1.30
N GLY A 60 17.94 4.34 -1.25
CA GLY A 60 17.04 4.55 -2.39
C GLY A 60 17.17 3.51 -3.49
N LYS A 61 17.79 2.35 -3.21
CA LYS A 61 17.99 1.26 -4.18
C LYS A 61 16.73 0.41 -4.40
N ILE A 62 15.89 0.32 -3.36
CA ILE A 62 14.61 -0.38 -3.42
C ILE A 62 13.50 0.66 -3.36
N PRO A 63 12.48 0.58 -4.24
CA PRO A 63 11.35 1.49 -4.19
C PRO A 63 10.54 1.24 -2.91
N ALA A 64 10.64 2.18 -1.98
CA ALA A 64 10.03 2.11 -0.66
C ALA A 64 9.50 3.48 -0.27
N ILE A 65 8.35 3.50 0.41
CA ILE A 65 7.73 4.73 0.89
C ILE A 65 7.93 4.81 2.39
N GLN A 66 8.56 5.90 2.85
CA GLN A 66 8.69 6.19 4.27
C GLN A 66 7.41 6.87 4.78
N ILE A 67 6.67 6.17 5.64
CA ILE A 67 5.49 6.71 6.32
C ILE A 67 5.83 6.85 7.81
N GLY A 68 6.12 8.09 8.21
CA GLY A 68 6.61 8.39 9.56
C GLY A 68 7.95 7.72 9.85
N ARG A 69 7.94 6.72 10.74
CA ARG A 69 9.14 5.94 11.13
C ARG A 69 9.20 4.55 10.51
N VAL A 70 8.24 4.20 9.65
CA VAL A 70 8.10 2.86 9.10
C VAL A 70 8.23 2.90 7.58
N TRP A 71 8.90 1.91 7.03
CA TRP A 71 8.98 1.69 5.58
C TRP A 71 7.83 0.81 5.12
N ARG A 72 7.17 1.24 4.06
CA ARG A 72 6.12 0.50 3.35
C ARG A 72 6.59 0.23 1.94
N PHE A 73 6.29 -0.97 1.47
CA PHE A 73 6.70 -1.44 0.16
C PHE A 73 5.46 -1.87 -0.60
N ASP A 74 5.27 -1.33 -1.80
CA ASP A 74 4.21 -1.81 -2.67
C ASP A 74 4.69 -3.05 -3.40
N LYS A 75 3.93 -4.13 -3.30
CA LYS A 75 4.30 -5.40 -3.93
C LYS A 75 4.40 -5.26 -5.45
N GLU A 76 3.47 -4.56 -6.10
CA GLU A 76 3.49 -4.34 -7.55
C GLU A 76 4.76 -3.59 -7.98
N VAL A 77 5.09 -2.49 -7.29
CA VAL A 77 6.28 -1.69 -7.61
C VAL A 77 7.57 -2.47 -7.40
N ILE A 78 7.62 -3.34 -6.37
CA ILE A 78 8.76 -4.21 -6.11
C ILE A 78 8.88 -5.29 -7.19
N ASP A 79 7.77 -5.90 -7.60
CA ASP A 79 7.75 -6.91 -8.67
C ASP A 79 8.23 -6.30 -9.99
N GLU A 80 7.73 -5.11 -10.35
CA GLU A 80 8.21 -4.34 -11.50
C GLU A 80 9.70 -3.97 -11.39
N TRP A 81 10.17 -3.59 -10.21
CA TRP A 81 11.57 -3.27 -9.97
C TRP A 81 12.48 -4.49 -10.14
N ILE A 82 12.07 -5.65 -9.65
CA ILE A 82 12.80 -6.92 -9.85
C ILE A 82 12.79 -7.30 -11.34
N ALA A 83 11.65 -7.15 -12.02
CA ALA A 83 11.52 -7.47 -13.43
C ALA A 83 12.33 -6.54 -14.36
N ARG A 84 12.59 -5.31 -13.92
CA ARG A 84 13.39 -4.31 -14.63
C ARG A 84 14.90 -4.40 -14.33
N GLY A 85 15.27 -5.07 -13.23
CA GLY A 85 16.66 -5.28 -12.80
C GLY A 85 17.44 -6.24 -13.70
#